data_AF-A0A917X5H5-F1
#
_entry.id   AF-A0A917X5H5-F1
#
_cell.length_a   1.000
_cell.length_b   1.000
_cell.length_c   1.000
_cell.angle_alpha   90.00
_cell.angle_beta   90.00
_cell.angle_gamma   90.00
#
_symmetry.space_group_name_H-M   'P 1'
#
loop_
_entity.id
_entity.type
_entity.pdbx_description
1 polymer ?
#
loop_
_entity_poly.entity_id
_entity_poly.type
_entity_poly.pdbx_seq_one_letter_code
_entity_poly.pdbx_strand_id
1 'polypeptide(L)'
;MLLSLVHDTGRQHANATTATGAAACHDGRPDHRMHQRAGQHNGHERAAAPSATVDVKANTEAVCNAVVAAYKAEEAQLLPLGSAMAKASLSHDQQQIAKVKADAEVVLSRLDKVIDAELAKAADPAAKAAIKHYSVIYADTWRADSYATIDPIDEMDKANAAVKPYCPALKM
;
A
#
# COMPACT_ATOMS: atom_id res chain seq x y z
N MET A 1 5.27 11.02 46.36
CA MET A 1 5.38 9.56 46.15
C MET A 1 5.35 9.34 44.64
N LEU A 2 6.51 9.16 44.00
CA LEU A 2 7.07 7.86 43.54
C LEU A 2 6.08 7.14 42.58
N LEU A 3 6.20 7.35 41.26
CA LEU A 3 7.03 6.67 40.24
C LEU A 3 6.49 5.30 39.76
N SER A 4 6.50 5.18 38.41
CA SER A 4 6.50 3.94 37.59
C SER A 4 5.13 3.24 37.47
N LEU A 5 4.69 2.61 36.38
CA LEU A 5 5.26 1.81 35.28
C LEU A 5 4.20 1.78 34.13
N VAL A 6 4.36 1.39 32.87
CA VAL A 6 5.44 1.02 31.94
C VAL A 6 4.82 1.01 30.53
N HIS A 7 5.70 1.27 29.56
CA HIS A 7 5.57 1.24 28.11
C HIS A 7 5.37 -0.18 27.51
N ASP A 8 4.57 -0.22 26.43
CA ASP A 8 4.96 -0.72 25.09
C ASP A 8 4.81 -2.21 24.67
N THR A 9 4.30 -2.31 23.43
CA THR A 9 4.42 -3.33 22.37
C THR A 9 4.19 -4.83 22.63
N GLY A 10 3.01 -5.27 22.22
CA GLY A 10 2.80 -6.63 21.70
C GLY A 10 3.09 -6.71 20.21
N ARG A 11 4.31 -7.11 19.82
CA ARG A 11 4.64 -7.55 18.47
C ARG A 11 5.54 -8.78 18.56
N GLN A 12 5.01 -9.95 18.25
CA GLN A 12 5.81 -11.16 18.08
C GLN A 12 5.53 -11.75 16.69
N HIS A 13 6.52 -11.66 15.82
CA HIS A 13 6.66 -12.51 14.65
C HIS A 13 8.01 -13.22 14.73
N ALA A 14 7.96 -14.51 14.39
CA ALA A 14 9.00 -15.33 13.80
C ALA A 14 10.30 -15.58 14.60
N ASN A 15 10.49 -16.84 14.99
CA ASN A 15 11.83 -17.43 14.98
C ASN A 15 11.73 -18.83 14.35
N ALA A 16 12.15 -18.93 13.09
CA ALA A 16 12.27 -20.18 12.37
C ALA A 16 13.68 -20.75 12.62
N THR A 17 13.67 -21.99 13.08
CA THR A 17 14.79 -22.79 13.57
C THR A 17 15.93 -22.94 12.56
N THR A 18 17.13 -22.51 12.97
CA THR A 18 18.42 -22.91 12.39
C THR A 18 18.78 -24.29 12.92
N ALA A 19 18.91 -25.29 12.03
CA ALA A 19 19.50 -26.58 12.37
C ALA A 19 20.79 -26.79 11.56
N THR A 20 21.90 -26.40 12.17
CA THR A 20 23.26 -26.78 11.76
C THR A 20 23.55 -28.17 12.34
N GLY A 21 23.74 -29.17 11.49
CA GLY A 21 24.16 -30.52 11.90
C GLY A 21 25.56 -30.83 11.35
N ALA A 22 26.57 -30.75 12.19
CA ALA A 22 27.93 -31.17 11.90
C ALA A 22 28.20 -32.61 12.40
N ALA A 23 28.80 -33.40 11.50
CA ALA A 23 29.74 -34.50 11.67
C ALA A 23 29.69 -35.46 12.89
N ALA A 24 29.59 -36.76 12.59
CA ALA A 24 30.24 -37.83 13.34
C ALA A 24 30.83 -38.86 12.35
N CYS A 25 31.94 -39.47 12.75
CA CYS A 25 32.96 -40.08 11.90
C CYS A 25 32.92 -41.63 11.84
N HIS A 26 33.57 -42.18 10.81
CA HIS A 26 34.23 -43.50 10.66
C HIS A 26 33.45 -44.81 10.89
N ASP A 27 33.37 -45.68 9.88
CA ASP A 27 34.30 -46.81 9.65
C ASP A 27 33.92 -47.65 8.40
N GLY A 28 34.91 -48.24 7.71
CA GLY A 28 34.71 -49.35 6.74
C GLY A 28 35.06 -49.12 5.26
N ARG A 29 36.33 -49.36 4.89
CA ARG A 29 36.82 -49.69 3.52
C ARG A 29 36.69 -51.21 3.26
N PRO A 30 37.06 -51.80 2.09
CA PRO A 30 36.97 -51.38 0.68
C PRO A 30 36.41 -52.50 -0.25
N ASP A 31 36.36 -52.20 -1.55
CA ASP A 31 36.73 -53.07 -2.70
C ASP A 31 35.67 -53.53 -3.74
N HIS A 32 36.17 -53.43 -4.99
CA HIS A 32 35.84 -54.09 -6.24
C HIS A 32 34.60 -53.77 -7.12
N ARG A 33 34.99 -53.36 -8.34
CA ARG A 33 34.51 -53.74 -9.68
C ARG A 33 33.37 -52.93 -10.33
N MET A 34 33.82 -52.16 -11.34
CA MET A 34 33.40 -52.21 -12.74
C MET A 34 31.89 -52.37 -13.00
N HIS A 35 31.26 -51.34 -13.58
CA HIS A 35 30.66 -51.45 -14.93
C HIS A 35 30.33 -50.07 -15.50
N GLN A 36 30.67 -49.93 -16.78
CA GLN A 36 30.30 -48.82 -17.65
C GLN A 36 28.78 -48.64 -17.69
N ARG A 37 28.32 -47.40 -17.58
CA ARG A 37 27.18 -46.95 -18.38
C ARG A 37 27.34 -45.47 -18.70
N ALA A 38 27.61 -45.23 -19.97
CA ALA A 38 27.47 -43.94 -20.61
C ALA A 38 26.04 -43.43 -20.37
N GLY A 39 25.94 -42.36 -19.60
CA GLY A 39 24.76 -41.52 -19.51
C GLY A 39 25.22 -40.11 -19.79
N GLN A 40 25.03 -39.66 -21.05
CA GLN A 40 25.07 -38.25 -21.41
C GLN A 40 24.00 -37.54 -20.58
N HIS A 41 24.37 -37.00 -19.43
CA HIS A 41 23.59 -35.93 -18.82
C HIS A 41 23.99 -34.67 -19.58
N ASN A 42 23.24 -34.39 -20.64
CA ASN A 42 23.19 -33.07 -21.26
C ASN A 42 23.04 -32.06 -20.14
N GLY A 43 24.11 -31.31 -19.88
CA GLY A 43 24.07 -30.09 -19.07
C GLY A 43 23.15 -29.10 -19.75
N HIS A 44 21.84 -29.26 -19.55
CA HIS A 44 20.93 -28.14 -19.65
C HIS A 44 21.08 -27.39 -18.32
N GLU A 45 22.12 -26.56 -18.25
CA GLU A 45 21.97 -25.29 -17.55
C GLU A 45 20.73 -24.63 -18.17
N ARG A 46 19.57 -24.86 -17.55
CA ARG A 46 18.41 -24.00 -17.74
C ARG A 46 18.89 -22.64 -17.25
N ALA A 47 19.42 -21.84 -18.16
CA ALA A 47 19.49 -20.41 -17.98
C ALA A 47 18.09 -19.99 -17.55
N ALA A 48 17.94 -19.59 -16.29
CA ALA A 48 16.71 -18.97 -15.82
C ALA A 48 16.42 -17.85 -16.81
N ALA A 49 15.28 -17.92 -17.49
CA ALA A 49 14.84 -16.83 -18.34
C ALA A 49 14.96 -15.55 -17.50
N PRO A 50 15.60 -14.48 -18.01
CA PRO A 50 15.75 -13.26 -17.23
C PRO A 50 14.35 -12.85 -16.81
N SER A 51 14.10 -12.86 -15.50
CA SER A 51 12.85 -12.38 -14.91
C SER A 51 12.61 -11.01 -15.51
N ALA A 52 11.48 -10.82 -16.20
CA ALA A 52 11.15 -9.55 -16.84
C ALA A 52 11.35 -8.44 -15.80
N THR A 53 12.35 -7.60 -16.01
CA THR A 53 12.61 -6.46 -15.14
C THR A 53 11.42 -5.53 -15.28
N VAL A 54 10.59 -5.47 -14.24
CA VAL A 54 9.47 -4.53 -14.21
C VAL A 54 10.06 -3.14 -14.37
N ASP A 55 9.65 -2.43 -15.42
CA ASP A 55 9.93 -1.01 -15.56
C ASP A 55 9.15 -0.28 -14.48
N VAL A 56 9.86 0.06 -13.39
CA VAL A 56 9.29 0.71 -12.21
C VAL A 56 8.63 2.05 -12.57
N LYS A 57 9.20 2.79 -13.53
CA LYS A 57 8.67 4.09 -13.95
C LYS A 57 7.37 3.91 -14.72
N ALA A 58 7.36 3.04 -15.73
CA ALA A 58 6.16 2.77 -16.52
C ALA A 58 5.03 2.15 -15.67
N ASN A 59 5.36 1.29 -14.72
CA ASN A 59 4.40 0.74 -13.76
C ASN A 59 3.82 1.82 -12.84
N THR A 60 4.66 2.71 -12.31
CA THR A 60 4.22 3.81 -11.45
C THR A 60 3.28 4.76 -12.19
N GLU A 61 3.57 5.07 -13.46
CA GLU A 61 2.71 5.89 -14.31
C GLU A 61 1.35 5.20 -14.58
N ALA A 62 1.35 3.90 -14.86
CA ALA A 62 0.12 3.13 -15.05
C ALA A 62 -0.77 3.11 -13.79
N VAL A 63 -0.17 2.86 -12.63
CA VAL A 63 -0.87 2.88 -11.33
C VAL A 63 -1.41 4.29 -11.04
N CYS A 64 -0.59 5.32 -11.24
CA CYS A 64 -1.02 6.71 -11.08
C CYS A 64 -2.25 7.03 -11.94
N ASN A 65 -2.23 6.68 -13.23
CA ASN A 65 -3.33 6.95 -14.15
C ASN A 65 -4.62 6.22 -13.73
N ALA A 66 -4.50 4.97 -13.25
CA ALA A 66 -5.63 4.21 -12.74
C ALA A 66 -6.23 4.83 -11.47
N VAL A 67 -5.37 5.28 -10.55
CA VAL A 67 -5.81 5.99 -9.33
C VAL A 67 -6.50 7.32 -9.67
N VAL A 68 -5.93 8.12 -10.57
CA VAL A 68 -6.56 9.38 -11.05
C VAL A 68 -7.92 9.10 -11.68
N ALA A 69 -8.05 8.05 -12.48
CA ALA A 69 -9.32 7.66 -13.07
C ALA A 69 -10.36 7.26 -11.99
N ALA A 70 -9.93 6.56 -10.94
CA ALA A 70 -10.80 6.23 -9.80
C ALA A 70 -11.31 7.49 -9.08
N TYR A 71 -10.42 8.45 -8.80
CA TYR A 71 -10.83 9.72 -8.21
C TYR A 71 -11.85 10.46 -9.08
N LYS A 72 -11.59 10.60 -10.39
CA LYS A 72 -12.52 11.26 -11.31
C LYS A 72 -13.88 10.56 -11.41
N ALA A 73 -13.90 9.23 -11.33
CA ALA A 73 -15.15 8.47 -11.34
C ALA A 73 -16.00 8.74 -10.09
N GLU A 74 -15.37 8.94 -8.93
CA GLU A 74 -16.06 9.21 -7.67
C GLU A 74 -16.30 10.71 -7.41
N GLU A 75 -15.51 11.60 -8.02
CA GLU A 75 -15.63 13.06 -7.93
C GLU A 75 -17.05 13.53 -8.29
N ALA A 76 -17.66 12.93 -9.31
CA ALA A 76 -19.03 13.24 -9.72
C ALA A 76 -20.07 12.95 -8.61
N GLN A 77 -19.77 12.03 -7.68
CA GLN A 77 -20.62 11.73 -6.53
C GLN A 77 -20.25 12.58 -5.31
N LEU A 78 -18.97 12.92 -5.14
CA LEU A 78 -18.49 13.75 -4.04
C LEU A 78 -18.87 15.23 -4.21
N LEU A 79 -18.79 15.80 -5.41
CA LEU A 79 -19.09 17.23 -5.64
C LEU A 79 -20.51 17.66 -5.16
N PRO A 80 -21.60 16.92 -5.49
CA PRO A 80 -22.93 17.23 -4.95
C PRO A 80 -22.99 17.10 -3.42
N LEU A 81 -22.29 16.13 -2.84
CA LEU A 81 -22.22 15.95 -1.39
C LEU A 81 -21.50 17.13 -0.72
N GLY A 82 -20.42 17.63 -1.30
CA GLY A 82 -19.73 18.84 -0.81
C GLY A 82 -20.65 20.07 -0.82
N SER A 83 -21.41 20.25 -1.89
CA SER A 83 -22.41 21.33 -1.98
C SER A 83 -23.53 21.18 -0.94
N ALA A 84 -24.01 19.96 -0.72
CA ALA A 84 -25.01 19.65 0.30
C ALA A 84 -24.48 19.88 1.72
N MET A 85 -23.22 19.50 1.98
CA MET A 85 -22.53 19.76 3.25
C MET A 85 -22.42 21.26 3.51
N ALA A 86 -21.94 22.04 2.54
CA ALA A 86 -21.83 23.50 2.66
C ALA A 86 -23.19 24.15 2.98
N LYS A 87 -24.25 23.74 2.28
CA LYS A 87 -25.61 24.22 2.56
C LYS A 87 -26.08 23.87 3.97
N ALA A 88 -25.88 22.62 4.40
CA ALA A 88 -26.27 22.16 5.72
C ALA A 88 -25.48 22.85 6.84
N SER A 89 -24.19 23.13 6.61
CA SER A 89 -23.35 23.91 7.51
C SER A 89 -23.84 25.35 7.67
N LEU A 90 -24.23 26.01 6.57
CA LEU A 90 -24.79 27.37 6.61
C LEU A 90 -26.14 27.45 7.35
N SER A 91 -26.93 26.38 7.33
CA SER A 91 -28.20 26.29 8.06
C SER A 91 -28.08 25.64 9.45
N HIS A 92 -26.86 25.28 9.88
CA HIS A 92 -26.60 24.53 11.11
C HIS A 92 -27.41 23.23 11.25
N ASP A 93 -27.73 22.58 10.12
CA ASP A 93 -28.53 21.34 10.09
C ASP A 93 -27.64 20.12 10.36
N GLN A 94 -27.53 19.75 11.63
CA GLN A 94 -26.69 18.64 12.08
C GLN A 94 -27.14 17.27 11.53
N GLN A 95 -28.45 17.08 11.29
CA GLN A 95 -28.95 15.82 10.73
C GLN A 95 -28.52 15.67 9.28
N GLN A 96 -28.64 16.75 8.50
CA GLN A 96 -28.19 16.75 7.11
C GLN A 96 -26.67 16.65 7.00
N ILE A 97 -25.91 17.31 7.89
CA ILE A 97 -24.44 17.15 7.94
C ILE A 97 -24.07 15.68 8.20
N ALA A 98 -24.68 15.04 9.21
CA ALA A 98 -24.42 13.64 9.52
C ALA A 98 -24.77 12.71 8.35
N LYS A 99 -25.90 12.95 7.68
CA LYS A 99 -26.31 12.20 6.48
C LYS A 99 -25.28 12.36 5.35
N VAL A 100 -24.87 13.58 5.05
CA VAL A 100 -23.90 13.85 3.98
C VAL A 100 -22.54 13.22 4.29
N LYS A 101 -22.08 13.26 5.54
CA LYS A 101 -20.86 12.55 5.98
C LYS A 101 -20.99 11.04 5.75
N ALA A 102 -22.13 10.43 6.11
CA ALA A 102 -22.36 9.00 5.90
C ALA A 102 -22.39 8.63 4.40
N ASP A 103 -23.06 9.43 3.57
CA ASP A 103 -23.10 9.23 2.12
C ASP A 103 -21.68 9.38 1.50
N ALA A 104 -20.88 10.35 1.97
CA ALA A 104 -19.50 10.53 1.54
C ALA A 104 -18.61 9.35 1.94
N GLU A 105 -18.76 8.80 3.14
CA GLU A 105 -17.99 7.65 3.62
C GLU A 105 -18.19 6.41 2.73
N VAL A 106 -19.39 6.20 2.19
CA VAL A 106 -19.67 5.11 1.24
C VAL A 106 -18.88 5.29 -0.06
N VAL A 107 -18.84 6.52 -0.58
CA VAL A 107 -18.09 6.86 -1.80
C VAL A 107 -16.59 6.73 -1.56
N LEU A 108 -16.08 7.26 -0.45
CA LEU A 108 -14.67 7.16 -0.06
C LEU A 108 -14.23 5.71 0.20
N SER A 109 -15.09 4.89 0.80
CA SER A 109 -14.81 3.46 1.00
C SER A 109 -14.72 2.68 -0.31
N ARG A 110 -15.50 3.06 -1.33
CA ARG A 110 -15.39 2.48 -2.68
C ARG A 110 -14.10 2.92 -3.36
N LEU A 111 -13.78 4.21 -3.27
CA LEU A 111 -12.53 4.78 -3.78
C LEU A 111 -11.30 4.10 -3.18
N ASP A 112 -11.25 3.96 -1.84
CA ASP A 112 -10.13 3.34 -1.13
C ASP A 112 -9.87 1.90 -1.58
N LYS A 113 -10.94 1.12 -1.81
CA LYS A 113 -10.82 -0.25 -2.36
C LYS A 113 -10.19 -0.28 -3.74
N VAL A 114 -10.54 0.66 -4.61
CA VAL A 114 -9.96 0.75 -5.96
C VAL A 114 -8.50 1.18 -5.87
N ILE A 115 -8.19 2.18 -5.04
CA ILE A 115 -6.82 2.64 -4.81
C ILE A 115 -5.95 1.49 -4.29
N ASP A 116 -6.40 0.75 -3.27
CA ASP A 116 -5.66 -0.38 -2.72
C ASP A 116 -5.44 -1.50 -3.75
N ALA A 117 -6.42 -1.77 -4.61
CA ALA A 117 -6.29 -2.74 -5.70
C ALA A 117 -5.25 -2.31 -6.74
N GLU A 118 -5.15 -1.02 -7.06
CA GLU A 118 -4.13 -0.49 -7.99
C GLU A 118 -2.75 -0.41 -7.33
N LEU A 119 -2.68 0.00 -6.06
CA LEU A 119 -1.45 0.04 -5.27
C LEU A 119 -0.88 -1.35 -4.97
N ALA A 120 -1.67 -2.41 -5.03
CA ALA A 120 -1.19 -3.78 -5.00
C ALA A 120 -0.36 -4.16 -6.25
N LYS A 121 -0.55 -3.46 -7.38
CA LYS A 121 0.18 -3.67 -8.64
C LYS A 121 1.44 -2.79 -8.74
N ALA A 122 1.61 -1.83 -7.83
CA ALA A 122 2.73 -0.90 -7.82
C ALA A 122 4.03 -1.61 -7.43
N ALA A 123 5.07 -1.42 -8.24
CA ALA A 123 6.42 -1.91 -8.02
C ALA A 123 7.27 -0.92 -7.21
N ASP A 124 6.92 0.37 -7.21
CA ASP A 124 7.60 1.41 -6.43
C ASP A 124 6.96 1.53 -5.02
N PRO A 125 7.67 1.14 -3.95
CA PRO A 125 7.16 1.25 -2.59
C PRO A 125 6.99 2.70 -2.12
N ALA A 126 7.80 3.64 -2.63
CA ALA A 126 7.69 5.06 -2.28
C ALA A 126 6.47 5.69 -2.96
N ALA A 127 6.21 5.37 -4.22
CA ALA A 127 4.97 5.78 -4.91
C ALA A 127 3.73 5.23 -4.18
N LYS A 128 3.78 3.95 -3.78
CA LYS A 128 2.69 3.31 -3.01
C LYS A 128 2.40 4.04 -1.71
N ALA A 129 3.44 4.35 -0.92
CA ALA A 129 3.29 5.07 0.34
C ALA A 129 2.75 6.49 0.12
N ALA A 130 3.27 7.23 -0.86
CA ALA A 130 2.84 8.60 -1.15
C ALA A 130 1.38 8.66 -1.63
N ILE A 131 0.97 7.79 -2.54
CA ILE A 131 -0.41 7.73 -3.05
C ILE A 131 -1.37 7.27 -1.95
N LYS A 132 -1.01 6.26 -1.14
CA LYS A 132 -1.87 5.84 -0.01
C LYS A 132 -2.01 6.96 1.01
N HIS A 133 -0.92 7.64 1.38
CA HIS A 133 -0.98 8.77 2.29
C HIS A 133 -1.89 9.88 1.77
N TYR A 134 -1.76 10.25 0.49
CA TYR A 134 -2.67 11.19 -0.17
C TYR A 134 -4.14 10.77 -0.04
N SER A 135 -4.46 9.50 -0.29
CA SER A 135 -5.84 9.00 -0.18
C SER A 135 -6.43 9.07 1.23
N VAL A 136 -5.60 8.86 2.25
CA VAL A 136 -6.01 8.97 3.65
C VAL A 136 -6.31 10.42 3.99
N ILE A 137 -5.41 11.35 3.66
CA ILE A 137 -5.62 12.79 3.91
C ILE A 137 -6.84 13.30 3.16
N TYR A 138 -7.01 12.92 1.89
CA TYR A 138 -8.21 13.25 1.12
C TYR A 138 -9.50 12.76 1.78
N ALA A 139 -9.54 11.53 2.30
CA ALA A 139 -10.73 11.04 3.00
C ALA A 139 -10.99 11.81 4.30
N ASP A 140 -9.92 12.19 5.02
CA ASP A 140 -10.04 12.89 6.29
C ASP A 140 -10.57 14.33 6.14
N THR A 141 -10.39 14.98 4.98
CA THR A 141 -11.03 16.28 4.70
C THR A 141 -12.56 16.20 4.68
N TRP A 142 -13.13 15.02 4.39
CA TRP A 142 -14.58 14.78 4.38
C TRP A 142 -15.15 14.39 5.74
N ARG A 143 -14.35 13.72 6.57
CA ARG A 143 -14.79 13.22 7.88
C ARG A 143 -14.91 14.32 8.93
N ALA A 144 -14.39 15.50 8.62
CA ALA A 144 -13.95 16.50 9.57
C ALA A 144 -14.94 16.87 10.69
N ASP A 145 -14.82 16.14 11.79
CA ASP A 145 -14.69 16.70 13.14
C ASP A 145 -13.23 17.23 13.35
N SER A 146 -12.38 17.20 12.31
CA SER A 146 -10.94 17.51 12.28
C SER A 146 -10.59 18.98 12.00
N TYR A 147 -11.56 19.84 11.59
CA TYR A 147 -11.34 21.29 11.47
C TYR A 147 -10.98 21.96 12.82
N ALA A 148 -11.14 21.25 13.94
CA ALA A 148 -10.80 21.73 15.27
C ALA A 148 -9.35 21.44 15.68
N THR A 149 -8.61 20.57 14.97
CA THR A 149 -7.30 20.06 15.43
C THR A 149 -6.20 20.05 14.37
N ILE A 150 -6.55 20.11 13.09
CA ILE A 150 -5.61 20.10 11.96
C ILE A 150 -6.12 21.13 10.97
N ASP A 151 -5.23 21.87 10.30
CA ASP A 151 -5.61 22.61 9.10
C ASP A 151 -5.60 21.61 7.92
N PRO A 152 -6.76 21.10 7.46
CA PRO A 152 -6.80 20.11 6.40
C PRO A 152 -6.22 20.63 5.08
N ILE A 153 -6.06 21.94 4.90
CA ILE A 153 -5.41 22.52 3.73
C ILE A 153 -3.91 22.27 3.79
N ASP A 154 -3.26 22.53 4.94
CA ASP A 154 -1.82 22.33 5.12
C ASP A 154 -1.41 20.86 4.94
N GLU A 155 -2.18 19.93 5.50
CA GLU A 155 -1.90 18.48 5.34
C GLU A 155 -2.17 18.00 3.91
N MET A 156 -3.20 18.54 3.24
CA MET A 156 -3.44 18.24 1.83
C MET A 156 -2.30 18.78 0.95
N ASP A 157 -1.77 19.97 1.24
CA ASP A 157 -0.63 20.54 0.51
C ASP A 157 0.64 19.70 0.67
N LYS A 158 0.91 19.21 1.89
CA LYS A 158 2.01 18.26 2.14
C LYS A 158 1.82 16.96 1.37
N ALA A 159 0.61 16.39 1.39
CA ALA A 159 0.30 15.18 0.66
C ALA A 159 0.44 15.37 -0.87
N ASN A 160 -0.03 16.50 -1.40
CA ASN A 160 0.15 16.92 -2.79
C ASN A 160 1.62 17.04 -3.18
N ALA A 161 2.45 17.67 -2.33
CA ALA A 161 3.88 17.80 -2.55
C ALA A 161 4.59 16.44 -2.56
N ALA A 162 4.20 15.53 -1.65
CA ALA A 162 4.78 14.19 -1.54
C ALA A 162 4.40 13.27 -2.71
N VAL A 163 3.17 13.37 -3.23
CA VAL A 163 2.70 12.50 -4.33
C VAL A 163 3.12 13.00 -5.71
N LYS A 164 3.35 14.32 -5.88
CA LYS A 164 3.69 14.96 -7.16
C LYS A 164 4.82 14.30 -7.97
N PRO A 165 5.93 13.80 -7.38
CA PRO A 165 6.99 13.13 -8.15
C PRO A 165 6.54 11.81 -8.79
N TYR A 166 5.54 11.14 -8.20
CA TYR A 166 5.08 9.82 -8.62
C TYR A 166 3.78 9.89 -9.42
N CYS A 167 2.90 10.83 -9.05
CA CYS A 167 1.60 11.01 -9.69
C CYS A 167 1.26 12.49 -9.88
N PRO A 168 1.91 13.18 -10.84
CA PRO A 168 1.69 14.62 -11.06
C PRO A 168 0.28 14.96 -11.54
N ALA A 169 -0.46 13.98 -12.05
CA ALA A 169 -1.84 14.08 -12.48
C ALA A 169 -2.87 13.99 -11.33
N LEU A 170 -2.44 13.63 -10.11
CA LEU A 170 -3.32 13.49 -8.94
C LEU A 170 -3.64 14.81 -8.23
N LYS A 171 -3.17 15.95 -8.76
CA LYS A 171 -3.44 17.25 -8.15
C LYS A 171 -4.93 17.54 -8.21
N MET A 172 -5.55 17.58 -7.03
CA MET A 172 -6.91 18.05 -6.79
C MET A 172 -6.86 19.16 -5.76
#